data_AF-A0AAE7B9X9-F1
#
_entry.id   AF-A0AAE7B9X9-F1
#
_cell.length_a   1.000
_cell.length_b   1.000
_cell.length_c   1.000
_cell.angle_alpha   90.00
_cell.angle_beta   90.00
_cell.angle_gamma   90.00
#
_symmetry.space_group_name_H-M   'P 1'
#
loop_
_entity.id
_entity.type
_entity.pdbx_description
1 polymer ?
#
loop_
_entity_poly.entity_id
_entity_poly.type
_entity_poly.pdbx_seq_one_letter_code
_entity_poly.pdbx_strand_id
1 'polypeptide(L)' 'MTAPSLRKLEFDLDVNKTTLHNWKKNRPKLYDFIIESYKDREILKKHLELLIEQKELIEKEIDITKNRIN' A
#
# COMPACT_ATOMS: atom_id res chain seq x y z
N MET A 1 3.47 -9.65 5.75
CA MET A 1 3.23 -8.19 5.72
C MET A 1 3.86 -7.61 6.97
N THR A 2 4.88 -6.76 6.83
CA THR A 2 5.61 -6.21 7.97
C THR A 2 5.05 -4.83 8.31
N ALA A 3 4.77 -4.58 9.59
CA ALA A 3 4.41 -3.25 10.06
C ALA A 3 5.53 -2.24 9.68
N PRO A 4 5.20 -0.97 9.40
CA PRO A 4 6.21 0.05 9.12
C PRO A 4 7.20 0.14 10.28
N SER A 5 8.47 0.41 9.96
CA SER A 5 9.47 0.63 11.00
C SER A 5 9.16 1.92 11.77
N LEU A 6 9.58 1.99 13.04
CA LEU A 6 9.42 3.21 13.84
C LEU A 6 10.05 4.44 13.15
N ARG A 7 11.24 4.29 12.55
CA ARG A 7 11.89 5.38 11.79
C ARG A 7 11.05 5.87 10.62
N LYS A 8 10.39 4.95 9.91
CA LYS A 8 9.50 5.30 8.81
C LYS A 8 8.29 6.09 9.31
N LEU A 9 7.70 5.68 10.42
CA LEU A 9 6.59 6.41 11.06
C LEU A 9 7.02 7.80 11.54
N GLU A 10 8.21 7.92 12.14
CA GLU A 10 8.74 9.23 12.58
C GLU A 10 8.87 10.20 11.41
N PHE A 11 9.44 9.73 10.29
CA PHE A 11 9.62 10.54 9.09
C PHE A 11 8.29 10.86 8.40
N ASP A 12 7.46 9.85 8.13
CA ASP A 12 6.23 10.01 7.35
C ASP A 12 5.16 10.83 8.10
N LEU A 13 5.17 10.80 9.44
CA LEU A 13 4.20 11.52 10.28
C LEU A 13 4.78 12.83 10.87
N ASP A 14 6.04 13.14 10.61
CA ASP A 14 6.77 14.27 11.19
C ASP A 14 6.66 14.34 12.72
N VAL A 15 6.93 13.21 13.38
CA VAL A 15 6.90 13.09 14.85
C VAL A 15 8.13 12.38 15.38
N ASN A 16 8.45 12.61 16.65
CA ASN A 16 9.54 11.90 17.32
C ASN A 16 9.09 10.56 17.93
N LYS A 17 10.07 9.69 18.20
CA LYS A 17 9.92 8.40 18.87
C LYS A 17 9.10 8.46 20.17
N THR A 18 9.31 9.49 20.99
CA THR A 18 8.59 9.66 22.26
C THR A 18 7.08 9.84 22.03
N THR A 19 6.71 10.60 21.01
CA THR A 19 5.31 10.81 20.60
C THR A 19 4.68 9.50 20.14
N LEU A 20 5.38 8.72 19.30
CA LEU A 20 4.92 7.40 18.89
C LEU A 20 4.74 6.44 20.07
N HIS A 21 5.67 6.42 21.03
CA HIS A 21 5.53 5.64 22.26
C HIS A 21 4.34 6.09 23.10
N ASN A 22 4.12 7.40 23.23
CA ASN A 22 2.97 7.95 23.93
C ASN A 22 1.65 7.58 23.27
N TRP A 23 1.58 7.58 21.93
CA TRP A 23 0.39 7.12 21.22
C TRP A 23 0.16 5.63 21.44
N LYS A 24 1.20 4.79 21.32
CA LYS A 24 1.08 3.36 21.57
C LYS A 24 0.57 3.05 22.97
N LYS A 25 1.03 3.79 23.99
CA LYS A 25 0.65 3.58 25.39
C LYS A 25 -0.70 4.19 25.75
N ASN A 26 -0.91 5.46 25.40
CA ASN A 26 -2.03 6.26 25.91
C ASN A 26 -3.16 6.43 24.89
N ARG A 27 -2.91 6.15 23.60
CA ARG A 27 -3.89 6.24 22.51
C ARG A 27 -3.79 5.01 21.58
N PRO A 28 -3.92 3.78 22.10
CA PRO A 28 -3.65 2.55 21.35
C PRO A 28 -4.50 2.45 20.07
N LYS A 29 -5.78 2.83 20.12
CA LYS A 29 -6.66 2.83 18.94
C LYS A 29 -6.17 3.74 17.81
N LEU A 30 -5.61 4.91 18.15
CA LEU A 30 -5.01 5.81 17.15
C LEU A 30 -3.77 5.17 16.54
N TYR A 31 -2.91 4.61 17.40
CA TYR A 31 -1.68 3.96 16.96
C TYR A 31 -2.00 2.78 16.02
N ASP A 32 -2.95 1.92 16.40
CA ASP A 32 -3.38 0.78 15.60
C ASP A 32 -4.00 1.23 14.27
N PHE A 33 -4.88 2.24 14.28
CA PHE A 33 -5.45 2.82 13.07
C PHE A 33 -4.36 3.30 12.10
N ILE A 34 -3.33 3.98 12.60
CA ILE A 34 -2.18 4.40 11.79
C ILE A 34 -1.50 3.17 11.21
N ILE A 35 -1.14 2.17 12.02
CA ILE A 35 -0.44 0.97 11.53
C ILE A 35 -1.26 0.23 10.46
N GLU A 36 -2.57 0.07 10.65
CA GLU A 36 -3.44 -0.58 9.68
C GLU A 36 -3.48 0.21 8.35
N SER A 37 -3.53 1.54 8.39
CA SER A 37 -3.52 2.36 7.15
C SER A 37 -2.28 2.13 6.28
N TYR A 38 -1.11 1.85 6.89
CA TYR A 38 0.10 1.49 6.14
C TYR A 38 -0.01 0.11 5.49
N LYS A 39 -0.64 -0.86 6.17
CA LYS A 39 -0.88 -2.20 5.60
C LYS A 39 -1.85 -2.11 4.42
N ASP A 40 -2.94 -1.36 4.59
CA ASP A 40 -3.93 -1.15 3.53
C ASP A 40 -3.30 -0.50 2.30
N ARG A 41 -2.45 0.52 2.49
CA ARG A 41 -1.70 1.15 1.39
C ARG A 41 -0.84 0.15 0.61
N GLU A 42 -0.12 -0.74 1.29
CA GLU A 42 0.71 -1.75 0.64
C GLU A 42 -0.14 -2.79 -0.13
N ILE A 43 -1.30 -3.17 0.41
CA ILE A 43 -2.25 -4.05 -0.28
C ILE A 43 -2.80 -3.37 -1.53
N LEU A 44 -3.22 -2.11 -1.41
CA LEU A 44 -3.71 -1.32 -2.54
C LEU A 44 -2.66 -1.19 -3.64
N LYS A 45 -1.38 -0.99 -3.29
CA LYS A 45 -0.28 -0.94 -4.25
C LYS A 45 -0.14 -2.26 -5.02
N LYS A 46 -0.16 -3.40 -4.33
CA LYS A 46 -0.10 -4.72 -4.98
C LYS A 46 -1.29 -4.99 -5.89
N HIS A 47 -2.49 -4.62 -5.45
CA HIS A 47 -3.69 -4.75 -6.28
C HIS A 47 -3.60 -3.87 -7.53
N LEU A 48 -3.07 -2.65 -7.40
CA LEU A 48 -2.85 -1.78 -8.55
C LEU A 48 -1.84 -2.37 -9.54
N GLU A 49 -0.72 -2.91 -9.06
CA GLU A 49 0.27 -3.59 -9.91
C GLU A 49 -0.36 -4.76 -10.67
N LEU A 50 -1.18 -5.58 -10.00
CA LEU A 50 -1.90 -6.68 -10.63
C LEU A 50 -2.90 -6.19 -11.70
N LEU A 51 -3.63 -5.12 -11.43
CA LEU A 51 -4.57 -4.54 -12.40
C LEU A 51 -3.86 -4.02 -13.65
N ILE A 52 -2.66 -3.44 -13.49
CA ILE A 52 -1.82 -3.00 -14.61
C ILE A 52 -1.38 -4.19 -15.44
N GLU A 53 -0.89 -5.26 -14.81
CA GLU A 53 -0.50 -6.49 -15.50
C GLU A 53 -1.67 -7.12 -16.28
N GLN A 54 -2.84 -7.21 -15.65
CA GLN A 54 -4.06 -7.71 -16.30
C GLN A 54 -4.45 -6.86 -17.50
N LYS A 55 -4.36 -5.52 -17.37
CA LYS A 55 -4.64 -4.60 -18.47
C LYS A 55 -3.71 -4.87 -19.66
N GLU A 56 -2.40 -5.01 -19.42
CA GLU A 56 -1.42 -5.28 -20.49
C GLU A 56 -1.69 -6.60 -21.22
N LEU A 57 -2.10 -7.64 -20.49
CA LEU A 57 -2.48 -8.93 -21.09
C LEU A 57 -3.71 -8.82 -21.98
N ILE A 58 -4.73 -8.08 -21.53
CA ILE A 58 -5.96 -7.84 -22.31
C ILE A 58 -5.63 -7.03 -23.56
N GLU A 59 -4.82 -5.98 -23.46
CA GLU A 59 -4.42 -5.16 -24.60
C GLU A 59 -3.66 -5.99 -25.65
N LYS A 60 -2.77 -6.89 -25.24
CA LYS A 60 -2.08 -7.84 -26.14
C LYS A 60 -3.05 -8.77 -26.85
N GLU A 61 -4.02 -9.36 -26.13
CA GLU A 61 -4.99 -10.27 -26.74
C GLU A 61 -5.93 -9.55 -27.72
N ILE A 62 -6.31 -8.31 -27.42
CA ILE A 62 -7.08 -7.46 -28.33
C ILE A 62 -6.31 -7.25 -29.65
N ASP A 63 -5.01 -6.96 -29.57
CA ASP A 63 -4.17 -6.76 -30.76
C ASP A 63 -4.05 -8.04 -31.60
N ILE A 64 -3.77 -9.18 -30.96
CA ILE A 64 -3.73 -10.50 -31.61
C ILE A 64 -5.06 -10.79 -32.31
N THR A 65 -6.19 -10.53 -31.66
CA THR A 65 -7.52 -10.78 -32.22
C THR A 65 -7.82 -9.88 -33.42
N LYS A 66 -7.43 -8.60 -33.37
CA LYS A 66 -7.54 -7.69 -34.52
C LYS A 66 -6.75 -8.21 -35.72
N ASN A 67 -5.53 -8.69 -35.50
CA ASN A 67 -4.68 -9.26 -36.54
C ASN A 67 -5.20 -10.59 -37.11
N ARG A 68 -6.07 -11.32 -36.41
CA ARG A 68 -6.71 -12.55 -36.91
C ARG A 68 -7.93 -12.29 -37.80
N ILE A 69 -8.62 -11.17 -37.59
CA ILE A 69 -9.86 -10.82 -38.31
C ILE A 69 -9.56 -9.99 -39.56
N ASN A 70 -8.49 -9.19 -39.54
CA ASN A 70 -7.97 -8.47 -40.71
C ASN A 70 -7.23 -9.40 -41.67
#